data_AF-A0A8J3IE07-F1
#
_entry.id   AF-A0A8J3IE07-F1
#
_cell.length_a   1.000
_cell.length_b   1.000
_cell.length_c   1.000
_cell.angle_alpha   90.00
_cell.angle_beta   90.00
_cell.angle_gamma   90.00
#
_symmetry.space_group_name_H-M   'P 1'
#
loop_
_entity.id
_entity.type
_entity.pdbx_description
1 polymer ?
#
loop_
_entity_poly.entity_id
_entity_poly.type
_entity_poly.pdbx_seq_one_letter_code
_entity_poly.pdbx_strand_id
1 'polypeptide(L)'
;MYSGHFEFESPLRGRSLQDELAQRGQKLRAEIQNTARSVIKANGDEGTYIADLVMRYTIALPQLDFENIQKSERYEEIHGSQLPGEATFPDHMYRVWIVTFSLKGNGDLNLLRYVPRGGAPLSYPQVKFQYDTFSFEVRSVTKDIEKMKQEKERTLSFLRERLAALLPDLEEHNRALQGNVTRLFEQQKELFSTDKDLLDQL
;
A
#
# COMPACT_ATOMS: atom_id res chain seq x y z
N MET A 1 11.29 -10.88 11.71
CA MET A 1 11.37 -9.48 11.23
C MET A 1 11.25 -9.51 9.72
N TYR A 2 10.17 -8.97 9.15
CA TYR A 2 9.97 -8.94 7.70
C TYR A 2 10.61 -7.69 7.12
N SER A 3 11.78 -7.82 6.49
CA SER A 3 12.29 -6.81 5.57
C SER A 3 11.63 -7.04 4.22
N GLY A 4 10.65 -6.21 3.85
CA GLY A 4 10.14 -6.19 2.49
C GLY A 4 11.13 -5.44 1.60
N HIS A 5 11.51 -5.98 0.45
CA HIS A 5 11.96 -5.13 -0.63
C HIS A 5 10.72 -4.73 -1.42
N PHE A 6 10.47 -3.44 -1.53
CA PHE A 6 9.36 -2.91 -2.31
C PHE A 6 9.95 -2.42 -3.63
N GLU A 7 9.44 -2.93 -4.73
CA GLU A 7 9.59 -2.30 -6.03
C GLU A 7 8.19 -1.81 -6.41
N PHE A 8 8.07 -0.56 -6.88
CA PHE A 8 6.81 -0.14 -7.48
C PHE A 8 6.50 -1.10 -8.63
N GLU A 9 5.30 -1.66 -8.62
CA GLU A 9 4.90 -2.53 -9.69
C GLU A 9 4.68 -1.69 -10.95
N SER A 10 5.30 -2.09 -12.05
CA SER A 10 5.11 -1.41 -13.34
C SER A 10 3.63 -1.36 -13.67
N PRO A 11 3.07 -0.25 -14.17
CA PRO A 11 1.68 -0.20 -14.63
C PRO A 11 1.31 -1.30 -15.63
N LEU A 12 2.29 -1.87 -16.34
CA LEU A 12 2.08 -2.95 -17.32
C LEU A 12 1.97 -4.36 -16.69
N ARG A 13 2.38 -4.53 -15.43
CA ARG A 13 2.43 -5.83 -14.74
C ARG A 13 1.89 -5.80 -13.31
N GLY A 14 1.59 -4.61 -12.80
CA GLY A 14 1.18 -4.40 -11.43
C GLY A 14 -0.28 -4.71 -11.19
N ARG A 15 -0.59 -5.14 -9.97
CA ARG A 15 -1.95 -5.34 -9.50
C ARG A 15 -2.60 -3.98 -9.29
N SER A 16 -3.85 -3.86 -9.70
CA SER A 16 -4.61 -2.63 -9.45
C SER A 16 -5.00 -2.55 -7.98
N LEU A 17 -5.14 -1.32 -7.46
CA LEU A 17 -5.69 -1.12 -6.12
C LEU A 17 -7.10 -1.72 -6.02
N GLN A 18 -7.86 -1.63 -7.10
CA GLN A 18 -9.25 -2.11 -7.16
C GLN A 18 -9.33 -3.62 -6.97
N ASP A 19 -8.41 -4.39 -7.53
CA ASP A 19 -8.34 -5.85 -7.34
C ASP A 19 -8.03 -6.20 -5.87
N GLU A 20 -7.10 -5.47 -5.24
CA GLU A 20 -6.78 -5.65 -3.82
C GLU A 20 -7.99 -5.33 -2.93
N LEU A 21 -8.67 -4.21 -3.17
CA LEU A 21 -9.88 -3.83 -2.43
C LEU A 21 -11.01 -4.84 -2.64
N ALA A 22 -11.19 -5.35 -3.86
CA ALA A 22 -12.15 -6.39 -4.16
C ALA A 22 -11.82 -7.70 -3.42
N GLN A 23 -10.55 -8.10 -3.38
CA GLN A 23 -10.10 -9.28 -2.65
C GLN A 23 -10.35 -9.13 -1.13
N ARG A 24 -10.09 -7.95 -0.57
CA ARG A 24 -10.41 -7.64 0.83
C ARG A 24 -11.92 -7.72 1.10
N GLY A 25 -12.74 -7.19 0.20
CA GLY A 25 -14.20 -7.31 0.28
C GLY A 25 -14.70 -8.74 0.20
N GLN A 26 -14.07 -9.60 -0.60
CA GLN A 26 -14.39 -11.03 -0.65
C GLN A 26 -14.05 -11.75 0.67
N LYS A 27 -12.90 -11.42 1.27
CA LYS A 27 -12.52 -11.97 2.59
C LYS A 27 -13.53 -11.57 3.67
N LEU A 28 -13.92 -10.30 3.71
CA LEU A 28 -14.94 -9.80 4.63
C LEU A 28 -16.26 -10.57 4.47
N ARG A 29 -16.73 -10.72 3.22
CA ARG A 29 -17.97 -11.46 2.95
C ARG A 29 -17.88 -12.91 3.42
N ALA A 30 -16.78 -13.59 3.12
CA ALA A 30 -16.58 -14.97 3.53
C ALA A 30 -16.54 -15.11 5.06
N GLU A 31 -15.89 -14.16 5.75
CA GLU A 31 -15.88 -14.13 7.21
C GLU A 31 -17.29 -13.97 7.76
N ILE A 32 -18.05 -12.98 7.30
CA ILE A 32 -19.44 -12.76 7.73
C ILE A 32 -20.30 -14.02 7.52
N GLN A 33 -20.19 -14.68 6.37
CA GLN A 33 -20.92 -15.92 6.09
C GLN A 33 -20.59 -17.04 7.10
N ASN A 34 -19.34 -17.13 7.53
CA ASN A 34 -18.89 -18.16 8.46
C ASN A 34 -19.23 -17.85 9.92
N THR A 35 -19.20 -16.57 10.31
CA THR A 35 -19.32 -16.16 11.73
C THR A 35 -20.67 -15.55 12.09
N ALA A 36 -21.46 -15.03 11.15
CA ALA A 36 -22.74 -14.40 11.47
C ALA A 36 -23.74 -15.39 12.10
N ARG A 37 -23.71 -16.66 11.69
CA ARG A 37 -24.67 -17.67 12.15
C ARG A 37 -24.61 -17.91 13.66
N SER A 38 -23.43 -17.86 14.28
CA SER A 38 -23.31 -18.03 15.73
C SER A 38 -23.91 -16.85 16.48
N VAL A 39 -23.67 -15.62 15.99
CA VAL A 39 -24.22 -14.39 16.55
C VAL A 39 -25.75 -14.37 16.44
N ILE A 40 -26.29 -14.69 15.26
CA ILE A 40 -27.74 -14.73 15.01
C ILE A 40 -28.43 -15.76 15.93
N LYS A 41 -27.88 -16.98 16.04
CA LYS A 41 -28.47 -18.04 16.89
C LYS A 41 -28.44 -17.69 18.38
N ALA A 42 -27.42 -16.98 18.82
CA ALA A 42 -27.26 -16.62 20.23
C ALA A 42 -28.09 -15.39 20.65
N ASN A 43 -28.82 -14.74 19.72
CA ASN A 43 -29.34 -13.38 19.90
C ASN A 43 -28.24 -12.45 20.43
N GLY A 44 -27.03 -12.59 19.87
CA GLY A 44 -25.87 -11.82 20.30
C GLY A 44 -26.00 -10.34 19.95
N ASP A 45 -25.10 -9.53 20.50
CA ASP A 45 -25.04 -8.10 20.19
C ASP A 45 -24.52 -7.87 18.77
N GLU A 46 -25.47 -7.69 17.85
CA GLU A 46 -25.23 -7.41 16.43
C GLU A 46 -24.39 -6.14 16.24
N GLY A 47 -24.60 -5.12 17.08
CA GLY A 47 -23.88 -3.85 17.03
C GLY A 47 -22.40 -4.04 17.35
N THR A 48 -22.10 -4.79 18.41
CA THR A 48 -20.71 -5.12 18.78
C THR A 48 -20.03 -5.96 17.70
N TYR A 49 -20.72 -6.93 17.11
CA TYR A 49 -20.17 -7.76 16.03
C TYR A 49 -19.85 -6.94 14.77
N ILE A 50 -20.76 -6.06 14.34
CA ILE A 50 -20.55 -5.18 13.20
C ILE A 50 -19.38 -4.22 13.46
N ALA A 51 -19.34 -3.61 14.66
CA ALA A 51 -18.27 -2.68 15.02
C ALA A 51 -16.88 -3.34 15.01
N ASP A 52 -16.77 -4.57 15.51
CA ASP A 52 -15.52 -5.34 15.47
C ASP A 52 -15.07 -5.62 14.02
N LEU A 53 -15.98 -6.07 13.15
CA LEU A 53 -15.66 -6.28 11.74
C LEU A 53 -15.24 -5.00 11.03
N VAL A 54 -15.94 -3.89 11.26
CA VAL A 54 -15.56 -2.58 10.71
C VAL A 54 -14.17 -2.19 11.18
N MET A 55 -13.87 -2.32 12.47
CA MET A 55 -12.55 -2.01 13.02
C MET A 55 -11.45 -2.87 12.38
N ARG A 56 -11.67 -4.18 12.23
CA ARG A 56 -10.66 -5.10 11.67
C ARG A 56 -10.41 -4.93 10.18
N TYR A 57 -11.44 -4.56 9.42
CA TYR A 57 -11.35 -4.39 7.97
C TYR A 57 -11.08 -2.95 7.51
N THR A 58 -11.12 -1.98 8.44
CA THR A 58 -10.75 -0.59 8.15
C THR A 58 -9.28 -0.54 7.74
N ILE A 59 -9.01 0.13 6.63
CA ILE A 59 -7.66 0.31 6.13
C ILE A 59 -7.01 1.48 6.85
N ALA A 60 -5.83 1.25 7.45
CA ALA A 60 -5.00 2.33 7.96
C ALA A 60 -4.43 3.11 6.77
N LEU A 61 -4.88 4.36 6.58
CA LEU A 61 -4.48 5.17 5.43
C LEU A 61 -2.97 5.45 5.45
N PRO A 62 -2.24 5.23 4.34
CA PRO A 62 -0.82 5.50 4.28
C PRO A 62 -0.55 7.00 4.37
N GLN A 63 0.41 7.40 5.20
CA GLN A 63 0.90 8.78 5.25
C GLN A 63 2.43 8.79 5.28
N LEU A 64 3.03 9.78 4.62
CA LEU A 64 4.47 9.96 4.56
C LEU A 64 4.85 11.30 5.17
N ASP A 65 5.88 11.29 6.00
CA ASP A 65 6.46 12.50 6.60
C ASP A 65 7.45 13.14 5.62
N PHE A 66 6.92 14.04 4.79
CA PHE A 66 7.71 14.79 3.82
C PHE A 66 8.51 15.94 4.45
N GLU A 67 8.29 16.26 5.72
CA GLU A 67 8.96 17.36 6.42
C GLU A 67 10.27 16.88 7.07
N ASN A 68 10.29 15.66 7.61
CA ASN A 68 11.44 15.10 8.33
C ASN A 68 12.23 14.10 7.49
N ILE A 69 12.80 14.57 6.38
CA ILE A 69 13.63 13.75 5.49
C ILE A 69 15.05 13.66 6.06
N GLN A 70 15.47 12.45 6.39
CA GLN A 70 16.83 12.14 6.81
C GLN A 70 17.74 11.96 5.59
N LYS A 71 19.00 12.37 5.74
CA LYS A 71 20.02 12.24 4.71
C LYS A 71 21.26 11.57 5.29
N SER A 72 21.78 10.56 4.60
CA SER A 72 23.11 10.01 4.86
C SER A 72 23.93 9.97 3.58
N GLU A 73 25.24 10.02 3.72
CA GLU A 73 26.18 10.04 2.60
C GLU A 73 27.24 8.97 2.82
N ARG A 74 27.62 8.27 1.75
CA ARG A 74 28.78 7.37 1.74
C ARG A 74 29.49 7.41 0.40
N TYR A 75 30.73 6.94 0.40
CA TYR A 75 31.45 6.62 -0.82
C TYR A 75 31.59 5.12 -0.95
N GLU A 76 31.38 4.60 -2.14
CA GLU A 76 31.46 3.17 -2.45
C GLU A 76 32.13 3.00 -3.80
N GLU A 77 32.98 1.99 -3.96
CA GLU A 77 33.53 1.63 -5.26
C GLU A 77 32.59 0.64 -5.94
N ILE A 78 32.02 1.04 -7.08
CA ILE A 78 31.09 0.21 -7.84
C ILE A 78 31.49 0.17 -9.32
N HIS A 79 31.10 -0.92 -9.99
CA HIS A 79 31.33 -1.07 -11.43
C HIS A 79 30.48 -0.08 -12.23
N GLY A 80 31.02 0.42 -13.35
CA GLY A 80 30.29 1.30 -14.27
C GLY A 80 28.99 0.70 -14.79
N SER A 81 28.87 -0.63 -14.85
CA SER A 81 27.62 -1.34 -15.17
C SER A 81 26.48 -1.07 -14.18
N GLN A 82 26.76 -0.59 -12.97
CA GLN A 82 25.78 -0.24 -11.94
C GLN A 82 25.41 1.25 -11.92
N LEU A 83 25.90 2.03 -12.90
CA LEU A 83 25.69 3.47 -13.04
C LEU A 83 24.97 3.80 -14.37
N PRO A 84 23.72 3.35 -14.56
CA PRO A 84 23.00 3.60 -15.80
C PRO A 84 22.82 5.12 -16.04
N GLY A 85 23.17 5.57 -17.24
CA GLY A 85 23.02 6.97 -17.66
C GLY A 85 24.19 7.90 -17.32
N GLU A 86 25.24 7.40 -16.65
CA GLU A 86 26.52 8.12 -16.56
C GLU A 86 27.49 7.67 -17.66
N ALA A 87 28.35 8.58 -18.11
CA ALA A 87 29.36 8.31 -19.13
C ALA A 87 30.53 7.49 -18.54
N THR A 88 30.28 6.22 -18.20
CA THR A 88 31.23 5.30 -17.55
C THR A 88 31.48 4.05 -18.38
N PHE A 89 32.67 3.45 -18.23
CA PHE A 89 32.99 2.16 -18.83
C PHE A 89 32.47 1.02 -17.94
N PRO A 90 31.71 0.04 -18.49
CA PRO A 90 31.04 -1.00 -17.69
C PRO A 90 31.95 -1.79 -16.74
N ASP A 91 33.16 -2.13 -17.22
CA ASP A 91 34.11 -2.98 -16.49
C ASP A 91 35.06 -2.21 -15.57
N HIS A 92 34.97 -0.88 -15.53
CA HIS A 92 35.80 -0.05 -14.66
C HIS A 92 35.13 0.18 -13.30
N MET A 93 35.95 0.25 -12.25
CA MET A 93 35.52 0.63 -10.91
C MET A 93 35.57 2.14 -10.75
N TYR A 94 34.50 2.71 -10.22
CA TYR A 94 34.39 4.12 -9.94
C TYR A 94 34.10 4.32 -8.46
N ARG A 95 34.79 5.28 -7.84
CA ARG A 95 34.40 5.77 -6.52
C ARG A 95 33.18 6.68 -6.67
N VAL A 96 32.05 6.24 -6.15
CA VAL A 96 30.75 6.89 -6.31
C VAL A 96 30.31 7.50 -5.00
N TRP A 97 29.80 8.73 -5.08
CA TRP A 97 29.09 9.36 -3.97
C TRP A 97 27.63 8.92 -3.97
N ILE A 98 27.23 8.26 -2.88
CA ILE A 98 25.87 7.76 -2.68
C ILE A 98 25.23 8.59 -1.58
N VAL A 99 24.12 9.25 -1.92
CA VAL A 99 23.28 9.96 -0.96
C VAL A 99 22.00 9.16 -0.77
N THR A 100 21.75 8.72 0.45
CA THR A 100 20.50 8.03 0.82
C THR A 100 19.58 9.04 1.49
N PHE A 101 18.39 9.19 0.94
CA PHE A 101 17.30 9.94 1.56
C PHE A 101 16.33 8.95 2.18
N SER A 102 15.95 9.19 3.42
CA SER A 102 15.00 8.36 4.16
C SER A 102 13.88 9.21 4.73
N LEU A 103 12.65 8.75 4.59
CA LEU A 103 11.47 9.39 5.16
C LEU A 103 10.62 8.36 5.89
N LYS A 104 10.03 8.76 7.01
CA LYS A 104 9.13 7.91 7.78
C LYS A 104 7.72 7.99 7.23
N GLY A 105 6.91 7.01 7.55
CA GLY A 105 5.49 6.98 7.27
C GLY A 105 4.72 6.18 8.31
N ASN A 106 3.40 6.21 8.20
CA ASN A 106 2.48 5.44 9.02
C ASN A 106 1.38 4.79 8.15
N GLY A 107 0.54 3.95 8.77
CA GLY A 107 -0.55 3.26 8.09
C GLY A 107 -0.08 2.08 7.23
N ASP A 108 -0.94 1.63 6.32
CA ASP A 108 -0.66 0.51 5.40
C ASP A 108 0.11 1.01 4.17
N LEU A 109 1.38 1.36 4.37
CA LEU A 109 2.30 1.87 3.34
C LEU A 109 2.52 0.89 2.19
N ASN A 110 2.22 -0.40 2.38
CA ASN A 110 2.27 -1.40 1.33
C ASN A 110 1.31 -1.10 0.18
N LEU A 111 0.25 -0.33 0.44
CA LEU A 111 -0.75 0.04 -0.56
C LEU A 111 -0.19 0.92 -1.67
N LEU A 112 0.95 1.59 -1.43
CA LEU A 112 1.64 2.41 -2.43
C LEU A 112 2.12 1.60 -3.66
N ARG A 113 2.24 0.26 -3.54
CA ARG A 113 2.67 -0.62 -4.65
C ARG A 113 1.61 -0.69 -5.74
N TYR A 114 0.34 -0.66 -5.37
CA TYR A 114 -0.76 -0.96 -6.29
C TYR A 114 -1.00 0.20 -7.24
N VAL A 115 -1.36 -0.14 -8.48
CA VAL A 115 -1.67 0.84 -9.52
C VAL A 115 -3.02 1.51 -9.18
N PRO A 116 -3.08 2.84 -9.01
CA PRO A 116 -4.34 3.54 -8.75
C PRO A 116 -5.25 3.49 -9.98
N ARG A 117 -6.53 3.79 -9.80
CA ARG A 117 -7.54 3.71 -10.87
C ARG A 117 -7.23 4.58 -12.09
N GLY A 118 -6.58 5.73 -11.88
CA GLY A 118 -6.12 6.63 -12.94
C GLY A 118 -4.90 6.14 -13.74
N GLY A 119 -4.36 4.96 -13.42
CA GLY A 119 -3.11 4.45 -13.98
C GLY A 119 -1.87 4.96 -13.25
N ALA A 120 -0.69 4.56 -13.71
CA ALA A 120 0.58 5.00 -13.13
C ALA A 120 1.56 5.46 -14.21
N PRO A 121 2.53 6.31 -13.86
CA PRO A 121 3.63 6.66 -14.75
C PRO A 121 4.39 5.41 -15.22
N LEU A 122 4.80 5.39 -16.49
CA LEU A 122 5.60 4.29 -17.08
C LEU A 122 7.01 4.21 -16.48
N SER A 123 7.51 5.31 -15.93
CA SER A 123 8.81 5.41 -15.25
C SER A 123 8.58 5.86 -13.81
N TYR A 124 9.25 5.20 -12.87
CA TYR A 124 9.16 5.49 -11.45
C TYR A 124 10.54 5.35 -10.79
N PRO A 125 10.80 6.12 -9.73
CA PRO A 125 12.03 6.01 -8.97
C PRO A 125 12.11 4.65 -8.25
N GLN A 126 13.34 4.16 -8.06
CA GLN A 126 13.57 3.00 -7.20
C GLN A 126 13.56 3.47 -5.74
N VAL A 127 12.60 2.97 -4.97
CA VAL A 127 12.48 3.29 -3.54
C VAL A 127 12.38 1.99 -2.76
N LYS A 128 13.19 1.86 -1.72
CA LYS A 128 13.15 0.76 -0.76
C LYS A 128 12.21 1.14 0.36
N PHE A 129 11.43 0.18 0.86
CA PHE A 129 10.58 0.38 2.02
C PHE A 129 10.91 -0.67 3.07
N GLN A 130 11.26 -0.25 4.28
CA GLN A 130 11.55 -1.14 5.38
C GLN A 130 10.86 -0.65 6.65
N TYR A 131 10.00 -1.50 7.22
CA TYR A 131 9.16 -1.20 8.40
C TYR A 131 8.22 -0.02 8.19
N ASP A 132 8.65 1.18 8.58
CA ASP A 132 7.93 2.45 8.52
C ASP A 132 8.70 3.48 7.69
N THR A 133 9.80 3.08 7.05
CA THR A 133 10.76 4.00 6.43
C THR A 133 10.90 3.71 4.95
N PHE A 134 10.64 4.72 4.12
CA PHE A 134 11.01 4.73 2.71
C PHE A 134 12.41 5.29 2.57
N SER A 135 13.21 4.69 1.68
CA SER A 135 14.56 5.15 1.39
C SER A 135 14.85 5.05 -0.09
N PHE A 136 15.50 6.07 -0.65
CA PHE A 136 15.98 6.05 -2.03
C PHE A 136 17.42 6.55 -2.09
N GLU A 137 18.18 6.00 -3.03
CA GLU A 137 19.58 6.32 -3.23
C GLU A 137 19.73 7.13 -4.53
N VAL A 138 20.47 8.22 -4.44
CA VAL A 138 20.96 8.94 -5.62
C VAL A 138 22.47 8.75 -5.67
N ARG A 139 22.96 8.31 -6.83
CA ARG A 139 24.35 7.95 -7.07
C ARG A 139 24.96 8.92 -8.06
N SER A 140 26.20 9.35 -7.81
CA SER A 140 26.95 10.10 -8.80
C SER A 140 28.46 9.92 -8.68
N VAL A 141 29.13 9.77 -9.81
CA VAL A 141 30.61 9.71 -9.88
C VAL A 141 31.24 11.06 -9.54
N THR A 142 30.58 12.16 -9.91
CA THR A 142 30.97 13.52 -9.53
C THR A 142 30.09 14.03 -8.40
N LYS A 143 30.59 14.93 -7.56
CA LYS A 143 29.80 15.52 -6.48
C LYS A 143 28.84 16.58 -7.03
N ASP A 144 27.87 16.17 -7.84
CA ASP A 144 26.87 17.04 -8.46
C ASP A 144 25.67 17.25 -7.52
N ILE A 145 25.67 18.39 -6.84
CA ILE A 145 24.64 18.74 -5.87
C ILE A 145 23.30 19.06 -6.54
N GLU A 146 23.31 19.62 -7.75
CA GLU A 146 22.07 20.00 -8.44
C GLU A 146 21.33 18.78 -8.97
N LYS A 147 22.06 17.81 -9.56
CA LYS A 147 21.51 16.49 -9.91
C LYS A 147 20.87 15.81 -8.69
N MET A 148 21.54 15.85 -7.54
CA MET A 148 21.02 15.27 -6.30
C MET A 148 19.72 15.93 -5.84
N LYS A 149 19.62 17.26 -5.91
CA LYS A 149 18.39 17.99 -5.57
C LYS A 149 17.24 17.65 -6.51
N GLN A 150 17.52 17.59 -7.82
CA GLN A 150 16.52 17.28 -8.84
C GLN A 150 15.96 15.86 -8.66
N GLU A 151 16.82 14.85 -8.49
CA GLU A 151 16.37 13.47 -8.27
C GLU A 151 15.61 13.30 -6.95
N LYS A 152 16.04 14.02 -5.90
CA LYS A 152 15.30 14.09 -4.63
C LYS A 152 13.90 14.63 -4.87
N GLU A 153 13.75 15.81 -5.47
CA GLU A 153 12.44 16.44 -5.65
C GLU A 153 11.54 15.66 -6.60
N ARG A 154 12.12 15.06 -7.64
CA ARG A 154 11.41 14.15 -8.55
C ARG A 154 10.83 12.96 -7.80
N THR A 155 11.63 12.32 -6.94
CA THR A 155 11.20 11.16 -6.15
C THR A 155 10.13 11.54 -5.13
N LEU A 156 10.29 12.67 -4.43
CA LEU A 156 9.29 13.15 -3.48
C LEU A 156 7.98 13.53 -4.17
N SER A 157 8.04 14.22 -5.31
CA SER A 157 6.86 14.57 -6.11
C SER A 157 6.12 13.32 -6.57
N PHE A 158 6.84 12.31 -7.06
CA PHE A 158 6.24 11.01 -7.41
C PHE A 158 5.52 10.36 -6.22
N LEU A 159 6.14 10.34 -5.03
CA LEU A 159 5.51 9.77 -3.84
C LEU A 159 4.24 10.54 -3.41
N ARG A 160 4.27 11.88 -3.50
CA ARG A 160 3.10 12.74 -3.21
C ARG A 160 1.96 12.47 -4.19
N GLU A 161 2.25 12.44 -5.48
CA GLU A 161 1.26 12.15 -6.53
C GLU A 161 0.68 10.74 -6.35
N ARG A 162 1.53 9.76 -6.02
CA ARG A 162 1.10 8.38 -5.78
C ARG A 162 0.16 8.28 -4.58
N LEU A 163 0.47 8.96 -3.47
CA LEU A 163 -0.43 9.04 -2.31
C LEU A 163 -1.75 9.71 -2.69
N ALA A 164 -1.69 10.88 -3.34
CA ALA A 164 -2.87 11.64 -3.74
C ALA A 164 -3.79 10.85 -4.68
N ALA A 165 -3.24 9.98 -5.53
CA ALA A 165 -4.00 9.13 -6.42
C ALA A 165 -4.67 7.93 -5.73
N LEU A 166 -4.11 7.43 -4.62
CA LEU A 166 -4.63 6.25 -3.91
C LEU A 166 -5.60 6.62 -2.79
N LEU A 167 -5.34 7.72 -2.07
CA LEU A 167 -6.10 8.11 -0.88
C LEU A 167 -7.62 8.20 -1.11
N PRO A 168 -8.13 8.81 -2.20
CA PRO A 168 -9.57 8.91 -2.41
C PRO A 168 -10.28 7.55 -2.47
N ASP A 169 -9.67 6.57 -3.14
CA ASP A 169 -10.22 5.21 -3.27
C ASP A 169 -10.21 4.49 -1.91
N LEU A 170 -9.16 4.67 -1.11
CA LEU A 170 -9.05 4.08 0.23
C LEU A 170 -10.03 4.71 1.23
N GLU A 171 -10.17 6.03 1.18
CA GLU A 171 -11.13 6.77 2.00
C GLU A 171 -12.57 6.42 1.65
N GLU A 172 -12.89 6.28 0.36
CA GLU A 172 -14.20 5.80 -0.09
C GLU A 172 -14.47 4.38 0.39
N HIS A 173 -13.49 3.48 0.30
CA HIS A 173 -13.60 2.12 0.83
C HIS A 173 -13.93 2.12 2.32
N ASN A 174 -13.18 2.88 3.13
CA ASN A 174 -13.40 2.97 4.57
C ASN A 174 -14.77 3.59 4.91
N ARG A 175 -15.19 4.63 4.18
CA ARG A 175 -16.51 5.26 4.37
C ARG A 175 -17.65 4.29 4.05
N ALA A 176 -17.51 3.49 2.99
CA ALA A 176 -18.52 2.52 2.59
C ALA A 176 -18.53 1.24 3.46
N LEU A 177 -17.47 0.99 4.23
CA LEU A 177 -17.26 -0.28 4.94
C LEU A 177 -18.40 -0.59 5.92
N GLN A 178 -18.78 0.37 6.76
CA GLN A 178 -19.82 0.15 7.77
C GLN A 178 -21.16 -0.25 7.13
N GLY A 179 -21.63 0.51 6.13
CA GLY A 179 -22.87 0.17 5.41
C GLY A 179 -22.79 -1.18 4.70
N ASN A 180 -21.62 -1.52 4.15
CA ASN A 180 -21.41 -2.82 3.52
C ASN A 180 -21.46 -3.98 4.52
N VAL A 181 -20.83 -3.85 5.69
CA VAL A 181 -20.86 -4.87 6.75
C VAL A 181 -22.30 -5.08 7.23
N THR A 182 -23.01 -4.01 7.55
CA THR A 182 -24.41 -4.07 8.00
C THR A 182 -25.28 -4.79 6.98
N ARG A 183 -25.22 -4.38 5.71
CA ARG A 183 -26.01 -5.00 4.63
C ARG A 183 -25.68 -6.49 4.45
N LEU A 184 -24.40 -6.86 4.50
CA LEU A 184 -24.00 -8.27 4.37
C LEU A 184 -24.50 -9.10 5.55
N PHE A 185 -24.48 -8.54 6.76
CA PHE A 185 -25.00 -9.22 7.95
C PHE A 185 -26.52 -9.40 7.88
N GLU A 186 -27.28 -8.37 7.50
CA GLU A 186 -28.73 -8.44 7.28
C GLU A 186 -29.09 -9.51 6.24
N GLN A 187 -28.36 -9.57 5.12
CA GLN A 187 -28.54 -10.62 4.12
C GLN A 187 -28.34 -12.02 4.69
N GLN A 188 -27.36 -12.22 5.58
CA GLN A 188 -27.17 -13.51 6.26
C GLN A 188 -28.31 -13.84 7.22
N LYS A 189 -28.89 -12.82 7.88
CA LYS A 189 -30.03 -12.97 8.78
C LYS A 189 -31.29 -13.40 8.02
N GLU A 190 -31.57 -12.80 6.88
CA GLU A 190 -32.69 -13.16 5.99
C GLU A 190 -32.55 -14.58 5.43
N LEU A 191 -31.33 -14.98 5.03
CA LEU A 191 -31.06 -16.35 4.59
C LEU A 191 -31.33 -17.35 5.72
N PHE A 192 -30.88 -17.04 6.94
CA PHE A 192 -31.09 -17.91 8.10
C PHE A 192 -32.57 -18.03 8.50
N SER A 193 -33.37 -16.96 8.42
CA SER A 193 -34.81 -17.05 8.70
C SER A 193 -35.52 -17.91 7.67
N THR A 194 -35.19 -17.74 6.37
CA THR A 194 -35.77 -18.53 5.28
C THR A 194 -35.46 -20.03 5.44
N ASP A 195 -34.22 -20.38 5.77
CA ASP A 195 -33.82 -21.77 6.04
C ASP A 195 -34.59 -22.37 7.22
N LYS A 196 -34.84 -21.58 8.27
CA LYS A 196 -35.59 -22.04 9.44
C LYS A 196 -37.06 -22.28 9.10
N ASP A 197 -37.70 -21.36 8.39
CA ASP A 197 -39.11 -21.50 7.98
C ASP A 197 -39.32 -22.73 7.09
N LEU A 198 -38.36 -23.06 6.23
CA LEU A 198 -38.38 -24.29 5.42
C LEU A 198 -38.24 -25.57 6.27
N LEU A 199 -37.43 -25.53 7.32
CA LEU A 199 -37.25 -26.67 8.24
C LEU A 199 -38.46 -26.87 9.15
N ASP A 200 -39.12 -25.79 9.57
CA ASP A 200 -40.33 -25.85 10.41
C ASP A 200 -41.57 -26.35 9.63
N GLN A 201 -41.50 -26.41 8.29
CA GLN A 201 -42.56 -26.90 7.38
C GLN A 201 -42.44 -28.38 6.98
N LEU A 202 -41.35 -29.07 7.37
CA LEU A 202 -41.11 -30.49 7.11
C LEU A 202 -41.49 -31.37 8.30
#